data_AF-A0A429F309-F1
#
_entry.id   AF-A0A429F309-F1
#
_cell.length_a   1.000
_cell.length_b   1.000
_cell.length_c   1.000
_cell.angle_alpha   90.00
_cell.angle_beta   90.00
_cell.angle_gamma   90.00
#
_symmetry.space_group_name_H-M   'P 1'
#
loop_
_entity.id
_entity.type
_entity.pdbx_description
1 polymer ?
#
loop_
_entity_poly.entity_id
_entity_poly.type
_entity_poly.pdbx_seq_one_letter_code
_entity_poly.pdbx_strand_id
1 'polypeptide(L)' 'MSDQATCSLCGRIRGGDEDPAQTLAWVSTREKNVMRWMCPACARRHTRDIEGKLPDEYW' A
#
# COMPACT_ATOMS: atom_id res chain seq x y z
N MET A 1 6.51 -11.84 15.16
CA MET A 1 7.55 -11.41 14.22
C MET A 1 6.96 -10.27 13.40
N SER A 2 7.23 -9.01 13.76
CA SER A 2 6.85 -7.88 12.91
C SER A 2 7.80 -7.89 11.72
N ASP A 3 7.31 -8.43 10.61
CA ASP A 3 8.02 -8.40 9.33
C ASP A 3 8.15 -6.92 8.94
N GLN A 4 9.37 -6.40 9.00
CA GLN A 4 9.65 -4.97 8.81
C GLN A 4 9.43 -4.63 7.33
N ALA A 5 8.20 -4.24 6.99
CA ALA A 5 7.82 -3.91 5.64
C ALA A 5 8.28 -2.50 5.26
N THR A 6 8.88 -2.37 4.08
CA THR A 6 9.23 -1.06 3.48
C THR A 6 8.32 -0.78 2.30
N CYS A 7 7.79 0.44 2.22
CA CYS A 7 6.95 0.87 1.12
C CYS A 7 7.77 0.93 -0.17
N SER A 8 7.34 0.18 -1.19
CA SER A 8 8.02 0.12 -2.49
C SER A 8 7.94 1.41 -3.32
N LEU A 9 7.12 2.39 -2.90
CA LEU A 9 6.92 3.65 -3.61
C LEU A 9 7.65 4.83 -2.96
N CYS A 10 7.60 4.96 -1.63
CA CYS A 10 8.20 6.10 -0.93
C CYS A 10 9.30 5.73 0.07
N GLY A 11 9.59 4.44 0.27
CA GLY A 11 10.65 3.99 1.18
C GLY A 11 10.31 4.09 2.67
N ARG A 12 9.10 4.54 3.06
CA ARG A 12 8.66 4.51 4.46
C ARG A 12 8.79 3.09 5.01
N ILE A 13 9.25 2.95 6.24
CA ILE A 13 9.35 1.69 6.96
C ILE A 13 8.17 1.57 7.92
N ARG A 14 7.53 0.39 7.99
CA ARG A 14 6.47 0.11 8.97
C ARG A 14 7.09 0.05 10.36
N GLY A 15 6.74 1.01 11.20
CA GLY A 15 7.22 1.11 12.57
C GLY A 15 6.35 0.31 13.53
N GLY A 16 6.96 -0.32 14.54
CA GLY A 16 6.21 -0.96 15.63
C GLY A 16 5.50 0.06 16.54
N ASP A 17 6.00 1.29 16.59
CA ASP A 17 5.48 2.39 17.40
C ASP A 17 4.50 3.31 16.64
N GLU A 18 4.13 2.96 15.39
CA GLU A 18 3.05 3.65 14.68
C GLU A 18 1.70 3.32 15.35
N ASP A 19 0.76 4.27 15.25
CA ASP A 19 -0.64 4.04 15.64
C ASP A 19 -1.14 2.68 15.08
N PRO A 20 -1.80 1.83 15.88
CA PRO A 20 -2.21 0.50 15.44
C PRO A 20 -3.05 0.50 14.16
N ALA A 21 -3.92 1.51 13.97
CA ALA A 21 -4.72 1.62 12.76
C ALA A 21 -3.84 1.97 11.54
N GLN A 22 -2.79 2.77 11.70
CA GLN A 22 -1.80 3.00 10.64
C GLN A 22 -1.05 1.72 10.29
N THR A 23 -0.63 0.96 11.29
CA THR A 23 0.09 -0.31 11.10
C THR A 23 -0.75 -1.34 10.34
N LEU A 24 -2.04 -1.46 10.68
CA LEU A 24 -2.99 -2.38 10.01
C LEU A 24 -3.40 -1.93 8.60
N ALA A 25 -3.30 -0.64 8.29
CA ALA A 25 -3.73 -0.09 7.00
C ALA A 25 -2.70 -0.27 5.86
N TRP A 26 -1.54 -0.88 6.14
CA TRP A 26 -0.58 -1.19 5.09
C TRP A 26 -1.09 -2.28 4.15
N VAL A 27 -0.77 -2.15 2.86
CA VAL A 27 -1.30 -3.04 1.81
C VAL A 27 -0.16 -3.81 1.16
N SER A 28 -0.37 -5.10 0.94
CA SER A 28 0.48 -5.96 0.10
C SER A 28 -0.18 -6.16 -1.26
N THR A 29 0.59 -6.02 -2.34
CA THR A 29 0.21 -6.49 -3.68
C THR A 29 1.16 -7.60 -4.13
N ARG A 30 0.67 -8.52 -4.95
CA ARG A 30 1.48 -9.60 -5.53
C ARG A 30 1.48 -9.47 -7.04
N GLU A 31 2.60 -9.06 -7.61
CA GLU A 31 2.78 -8.89 -9.04
C GLU A 31 3.89 -9.80 -9.54
N LYS A 32 3.62 -10.65 -10.55
CA LYS A 32 4.61 -11.58 -11.13
C LYS A 32 5.37 -12.38 -10.06
N ASN A 33 4.65 -12.88 -9.05
CA ASN A 33 5.18 -13.58 -7.86
C ASN A 33 6.06 -12.75 -6.92
N VAL A 34 6.21 -11.44 -7.14
CA VAL A 34 6.88 -10.53 -6.22
C VAL A 34 5.85 -9.87 -5.31
N MET A 35 6.04 -10.03 -4.00
CA MET A 35 5.26 -9.30 -3.02
C MET A 35 5.82 -7.88 -2.90
N ARG A 36 4.97 -6.85 -3.01
CA ARG A 36 5.31 -5.45 -2.73
C ARG A 36 4.41 -4.86 -1.64
N TRP A 37 5.03 -4.20 -0.66
CA TRP A 37 4.30 -3.50 0.41
C TRP A 37 4.14 -2.02 0.06
N MET A 38 3.00 -1.45 0.42
CA MET A 38 2.72 -0.03 0.30
C MET A 38 2.19 0.53 1.62
N CYS A 39 2.66 1.73 1.97
CA CYS A 39 2.11 2.45 3.11
C CYS A 39 0.69 2.95 2.78
N PRO A 40 -0.14 3.27 3.79
CA PRO A 40 -1.53 3.66 3.58
C PRO A 40 -1.70 4.86 2.63
N ALA A 41 -0.79 5.84 2.69
CA ALA A 41 -0.83 7.01 1.82
C ALA A 41 -0.55 6.67 0.35
N CYS A 42 0.49 5.88 0.10
CA CYS A 42 0.86 5.48 -1.26
C CYS A 42 -0.15 4.51 -1.87
N ALA A 43 -0.71 3.60 -1.07
CA ALA A 43 -1.76 2.70 -1.53
C ALA A 43 -3.00 3.49 -2.00
N ARG A 44 -3.52 4.41 -1.18
CA ARG A 44 -4.69 5.24 -1.54
C ARG A 44 -4.44 6.10 -2.78
N ARG A 45 -3.25 6.68 -2.92
CA ARG A 45 -2.88 7.44 -4.12
C ARG A 45 -2.87 6.54 -5.35
N HIS A 46 -2.22 5.38 -5.25
CA HIS A 46 -2.12 4.45 -6.37
C HIS A 46 -3.50 3.93 -6.82
N THR A 47 -4.38 3.57 -5.88
CA THR A 47 -5.76 3.16 -6.20
C THR A 47 -6.51 4.27 -6.93
N ARG A 48 -6.48 5.50 -6.44
CA ARG A 48 -7.13 6.66 -7.09
C ARG A 48 -6.59 6.94 -8.50
N ASP A 49 -5.28 6.78 -8.70
CA ASP A 49 -4.63 6.95 -10.00
C ASP A 49 -5.04 5.86 -11.02
N ILE A 50 -5.48 4.69 -10.54
CA ILE A 50 -6.04 3.59 -11.37
C ILE A 50 -7.51 3.86 -11.64
N GLU A 51 -8.27 4.09 -10.58
CA GLU A 51 -9.69 4.40 -10.56
C GLU A 51 -10.04 5.55 -11.51
N GLY A 52 -9.31 6.67 -11.46
CA GLY A 52 -9.55 7.82 -12.34
C GLY A 52 -9.23 7.59 -13.83
N LYS A 53 -8.72 6.41 -14.20
CA LYS A 53 -8.47 6.01 -15.59
C LYS A 53 -9.44 4.95 -16.09
N LEU A 54 -10.30 4.42 -15.21
CA LEU A 54 -11.32 3.45 -15.61
C LEU A 54 -12.51 4.19 -16.24
N PRO A 55 -13.09 3.67 -17.34
CA PRO A 55 -14.37 4.16 -17.84
C PRO A 55 -15.46 4.03 -16.78
N ASP A 56 -16.45 4.94 -16.81
CA ASP A 56 -17.57 4.98 -15.86
C ASP A 56 -18.31 3.64 -15.71
N GLU A 57 -18.35 2.81 -16.76
CA GLU A 57 -18.99 1.49 -16.74
C GLU A 57 -18.30 0.45 -15.82
N TYR A 58 -17.06 0.73 -15.41
CA TYR A 58 -16.28 -0.11 -14.48
C TYR A 58 -16.12 0.52 -13.10
N TRP A 59 -16.88 1.58 -12.80
CA TRP A 59 -17.00 2.15 -11.46
C TRP A 59 -18.06 1.42 -10.64
#